data_AF-A0A285THY4-F1
#
_entry.id   AF-A0A285THY4-F1
#
_cell.length_a   1.000
_cell.length_b   1.000
_cell.length_c   1.000
_cell.angle_alpha   90.00
_cell.angle_beta   90.00
_cell.angle_gamma   90.00
#
_symmetry.space_group_name_H-M   'P 1'
#
loop_
_entity.id
_entity.type
_entity.pdbx_description
1 polymer ?
#
loop_
_entity_poly.entity_id
_entity_poly.type
_entity_poly.pdbx_seq_one_letter_code
_entity_poly.pdbx_strand_id
1 'polypeptide(L)' 'MKDTMIGVDLAKRVFHRHVASMTGEVRGRKKLTPDQFRRYMSDGR' A
#
# COMPACT_ATOMS: atom_id res chain seq x y z
N MET A 1 -3.70 -12.48 9.27
CA MET A 1 -3.23 -11.07 9.16
C MET A 1 -1.77 -10.88 9.57
N LYS A 2 -1.10 -11.81 10.27
CA LYS A 2 0.28 -11.61 10.74
C LYS A 2 1.36 -11.72 9.64
N ASP A 3 1.06 -12.36 8.52
CA ASP A 3 2.06 -12.66 7.48
C ASP A 3 2.00 -11.75 6.25
N THR A 4 1.45 -10.55 6.40
CA THR A 4 1.23 -9.61 5.28
C THR A 4 2.00 -8.32 5.50
N MET A 5 2.93 -8.04 4.60
CA MET A 5 3.67 -6.78 4.54
C MET A 5 2.92 -5.83 3.61
N ILE A 6 2.68 -4.60 4.05
CA ILE A 6 2.07 -3.57 3.21
C ILE A 6 3.06 -2.44 3.00
N GLY A 7 3.52 -2.27 1.77
CA GLY A 7 4.36 -1.16 1.33
C GLY A 7 3.57 -0.13 0.53
N VAL A 8 4.04 1.13 0.51
CA VAL A 8 3.50 2.17 -0.37
C VAL A 8 4.65 2.87 -1.10
N ASP A 9 4.67 2.78 -2.42
CA ASP A 9 5.62 3.54 -3.25
C ASP A 9 5.05 4.94 -3.53
N LEU A 10 5.87 5.97 -3.34
CA LEU A 10 5.57 7.34 -3.75
C LEU A 10 6.39 7.71 -4.99
N ALA A 11 5.72 7.89 -6.14
CA ALA A 11 6.37 8.36 -7.37
C ALA A 11 5.58 9.53 -7.98
N LYS A 12 6.13 10.75 -7.93
CA LYS A 12 5.60 11.96 -8.62
C LYS A 12 4.08 12.18 -8.50
N ARG A 13 3.48 11.92 -7.31
CA ARG A 13 2.03 11.97 -6.97
C ARG A 13 1.18 10.74 -7.31
N VAL A 14 1.81 9.66 -7.76
CA VAL A 14 1.19 8.35 -7.91
C VAL A 14 1.58 7.49 -6.71
N PHE A 15 0.57 6.89 -6.07
CA PHE A 15 0.75 6.03 -4.90
C PHE A 15 0.46 4.59 -5.30
N HIS A 16 1.43 3.68 -5.12
CA HIS A 16 1.18 2.26 -5.31
C HIS A 16 1.21 1.56 -3.97
N ARG A 17 0.06 1.04 -3.54
CA ARG A 17 0.01 0.12 -2.41
C ARG A 17 0.40 -1.27 -2.89
N HIS A 18 1.36 -1.85 -2.21
CA HIS A 18 1.86 -3.19 -2.43
C HIS A 18 1.51 -4.05 -1.22
N VAL A 19 0.89 -5.19 -1.47
CA VAL A 19 0.63 -6.22 -0.46
C VAL A 19 1.54 -7.40 -0.76
N ALA A 20 2.40 -7.76 0.17
CA ALA A 20 3.34 -8.88 0.04
C ALA A 20 3.21 -9.86 1.21
N SER A 21 3.74 -11.07 1.04
CA SER A 21 4.07 -11.94 2.16
C SER A 21 5.26 -11.39 2.97
N MET A 22 5.50 -11.93 4.18
CA MET A 22 6.73 -11.67 4.94
C MET A 22 8.00 -12.09 4.20
N THR A 23 7.91 -13.02 3.25
CA THR A 23 9.02 -13.47 2.41
C THR A 23 9.24 -12.57 1.17
N GLY A 24 8.47 -11.49 1.02
CA GLY A 24 8.60 -10.53 -0.07
C GLY A 24 7.83 -10.89 -1.35
N GLU A 25 7.01 -11.95 -1.33
CA GLU A 25 6.19 -12.33 -2.47
C GLU A 25 5.02 -11.36 -2.64
N VAL A 26 4.96 -10.69 -3.80
CA VAL A 26 3.93 -9.70 -4.13
C VAL A 26 2.60 -10.39 -4.36
N ARG A 27 1.63 -10.19 -3.48
CA ARG A 27 0.28 -10.73 -3.59
C ARG A 27 -0.71 -9.77 -4.23
N GLY A 28 -0.39 -8.49 -4.27
CA GLY A 28 -1.24 -7.51 -4.94
C GLY A 28 -0.64 -6.13 -5.03
N ARG A 29 -1.04 -5.42 -6.09
CA ARG A 29 -0.69 -4.01 -6.31
C ARG A 29 -1.93 -3.22 -6.66
N LYS A 30 -2.12 -2.08 -5.99
CA LYS A 30 -3.19 -1.14 -6.31
C LYS A 30 -2.64 0.27 -6.41
N LYS A 31 -2.95 0.93 -7.52
CA LYS A 31 -2.70 2.37 -7.67
C LYS A 31 -3.78 3.13 -6.92
N LEU A 32 -3.37 4.07 -6.08
CA LEU A 32 -4.26 4.96 -5.34
C LEU A 32 -4.14 6.37 -5.90
N THR A 33 -5.28 7.06 -5.93
CA THR A 33 -5.28 8.52 -6.10
C THR A 33 -4.77 9.19 -4.82
N PRO A 34 -4.37 10.47 -4.86
CA PRO A 34 -3.94 11.20 -3.67
C PRO A 34 -4.97 11.17 -2.52
N ASP A 35 -6.27 11.31 -2.82
CA ASP A 35 -7.30 11.30 -1.79
C ASP A 35 -7.56 9.90 -1.21
N GLN A 36 -7.48 8.85 -2.05
CA GLN A 36 -7.53 7.47 -1.58
C GLN A 36 -6.34 7.14 -0.68
N PHE A 37 -5.15 7.66 -1.01
CA PHE A 37 -3.97 7.51 -0.16
C PHE A 37 -4.12 8.24 1.17
N ARG A 38 -4.62 9.48 1.17
CA ARG A 38 -4.89 10.23 2.42
C ARG A 38 -5.87 9.50 3.33
N ARG A 39 -6.98 8.99 2.79
CA ARG A 39 -7.93 8.15 3.54
C ARG A 39 -7.26 6.91 4.10
N TYR A 40 -6.52 6.19 3.25
CA TYR A 40 -5.77 5.00 3.66
C TYR A 40 -4.80 5.26 4.83
N MET A 41 -4.10 6.40 4.85
CA MET A 41 -3.21 6.78 5.95
C MET A 41 -3.97 7.24 7.21
N SER A 42 -5.22 7.66 7.07
CA SER A 42 -6.05 8.18 8.17
C SER A 42 -6.86 7.08 8.86
N ASP A 43 -7.29 6.06 8.11
CA ASP A 43 -8.08 4.92 8.60
C ASP A 43 -7.28 3.99 9.54
N GLY A 44 -5.97 4.18 9.65
CA GLY A 44 -5.09 3.44 10.57
C GLY A 44 -4.94 4.05 11.98
N ARG A 45 -5.73 5.08 12.31
CA ARG A 45 -5.81 5.67 13.66
C ARG A 45 -6.95 5.07 14.48
#